data_AF-A0A7J7MS70-F1
#
_entry.id   AF-A0A7J7MS70-F1
#
_cell.length_a   1.000
_cell.length_b   1.000
_cell.length_c   1.000
_cell.angle_alpha   90.00
_cell.angle_beta   90.00
_cell.angle_gamma   90.00
#
_symmetry.space_group_name_H-M   'P 1'
#
loop_
_entity.id
_entity.type
_entity.pdbx_description
1 polymer ?
#
loop_
_entity_poly.entity_id
_entity_poly.type
_entity_poly.pdbx_seq_one_letter_code
_entity_poly.pdbx_strand_id
1 'polypeptide(L)'
;MPLKITSKTGEDEFCVESYEANEEQFVQIDFTAAFTNDKAFKNRDDLIKWCHDIGKFGTVIVTKRVDNFDSGRTPRITLACERSEKFRLYKKDLEKKTENPRKSSTKKCDCPFTLKGKKLRGCNQWIVEVECGLYRHPVANYLEGYSYAG
;
A
#
# COMPACT_ATOMS: atom_id res chain seq x y z
N MET A 1 1.59 -11.22 29.14
CA MET A 1 1.35 -11.47 30.58
C MET A 1 2.12 -12.74 30.98
N PRO A 2 2.60 -12.90 32.22
CA PRO A 2 3.78 -13.73 32.47
C PRO A 2 3.52 -15.22 32.29
N LEU A 3 4.44 -15.88 31.58
CA LEU A 3 4.54 -17.33 31.42
C LEU A 3 4.71 -17.99 32.79
N LYS A 4 3.87 -18.98 33.12
CA LYS A 4 4.16 -19.90 34.23
C LYS A 4 4.97 -21.06 33.67
N ILE A 5 6.27 -21.06 33.96
CA ILE A 5 7.14 -22.21 33.71
C ILE A 5 7.22 -22.97 35.03
N THR A 6 6.60 -24.14 35.11
CA THR A 6 6.88 -25.12 36.16
C THR A 6 7.74 -26.21 35.56
N SER A 7 9.03 -26.25 35.93
CA SER A 7 9.93 -27.33 35.56
C SER A 7 9.75 -28.49 36.53
N LYS A 8 9.48 -29.69 35.99
CA LYS A 8 9.83 -30.95 36.65
C LYS A 8 10.40 -31.91 35.60
N THR A 9 11.41 -32.62 36.07
CA THR A 9 12.37 -33.51 35.41
C THR A 9 11.78 -34.83 34.90
N GLY A 10 12.32 -35.34 33.79
CA GLY A 10 12.47 -36.79 33.52
C GLY A 10 11.49 -37.42 32.52
N GLU A 11 11.96 -37.59 31.28
CA GLU A 11 11.81 -38.72 30.33
C GLU A 11 10.53 -39.57 30.29
N ASP A 12 9.54 -39.14 29.48
CA ASP A 12 8.63 -40.04 28.77
C ASP A 12 8.01 -39.36 27.53
N GLU A 13 7.92 -40.12 26.45
CA GLU A 13 7.50 -39.73 25.11
C GLU A 13 6.00 -39.36 25.07
N PHE A 14 5.61 -38.52 24.08
CA PHE A 14 4.25 -38.19 23.62
C PHE A 14 3.67 -36.84 24.15
N CYS A 15 3.07 -35.95 23.38
CA CYS A 15 2.44 -36.02 22.07
C CYS A 15 2.78 -34.74 21.28
N VAL A 16 3.19 -34.87 20.01
CA VAL A 16 3.20 -33.73 19.09
C VAL A 16 1.75 -33.45 18.72
N GLU A 17 1.11 -32.56 19.47
CA GLU A 17 -0.18 -31.99 19.05
C GLU A 17 0.06 -30.72 18.24
N SER A 18 0.14 -30.94 16.94
CA SER A 18 0.20 -29.95 15.88
C SER A 18 -1.17 -29.29 15.68
N TYR A 19 -1.41 -28.04 16.07
CA TYR A 19 -2.50 -27.28 15.43
C TYR A 19 -2.16 -25.79 15.34
N GLU A 20 -2.29 -25.31 14.11
CA GLU A 20 -1.82 -24.06 13.56
C GLU A 20 -2.67 -22.86 13.99
N ALA A 21 -2.02 -21.70 14.08
CA ALA A 21 -2.54 -20.50 13.44
C ALA A 21 -1.34 -19.78 12.84
N ASN A 22 -1.14 -20.01 11.54
CA ASN A 22 -0.32 -19.18 10.68
C ASN A 22 -0.84 -17.75 10.80
N GLU A 23 -0.24 -17.00 11.72
CA GLU A 23 -0.38 -15.56 11.79
C GLU A 23 0.25 -15.08 10.50
N GLU A 24 -0.57 -14.82 9.46
CA GLU A 24 -0.11 -14.29 8.19
C GLU A 24 0.83 -13.13 8.50
N GLN A 25 2.13 -13.40 8.44
CA GLN A 25 3.16 -12.46 8.80
C GLN A 25 3.06 -11.36 7.76
N PHE A 26 2.30 -10.34 8.11
CA PHE A 26 1.97 -9.26 7.21
C PHE A 26 3.27 -8.51 6.99
N VAL A 27 3.95 -8.80 5.87
CA VAL A 27 5.24 -8.21 5.55
C VAL A 27 4.99 -6.72 5.33
N GLN A 28 5.19 -5.94 6.40
CA GLN A 28 5.11 -4.50 6.36
C GLN A 28 6.46 -3.98 5.88
N ILE A 29 6.50 -3.48 4.65
CA ILE A 29 7.70 -2.89 4.05
C ILE A 29 7.57 -1.38 4.15
N ASP A 30 8.59 -0.71 4.67
CA ASP A 30 8.66 0.74 4.69
C ASP A 30 9.49 1.24 3.51
N PHE A 31 8.83 1.88 2.55
CA PHE A 31 9.48 2.50 1.40
C PHE A 31 9.84 3.96 1.63
N THR A 32 9.64 4.52 2.83
CA THR A 32 9.88 5.94 3.12
C THR A 32 11.27 6.37 2.64
N ALA A 33 12.32 5.63 2.98
CA ALA A 33 13.69 5.95 2.58
C ALA A 33 13.92 5.98 1.07
N ALA A 34 13.19 5.17 0.28
CA ALA A 34 13.31 5.14 -1.17
C ALA A 34 12.70 6.39 -1.83
N PHE A 35 11.69 7.00 -1.18
CA PHE A 35 10.98 8.18 -1.68
C PHE A 35 11.40 9.49 -1.01
N THR A 36 12.11 9.43 0.13
CA THR A 36 12.72 10.60 0.76
C THR A 36 13.93 11.03 -0.06
N ASN A 37 13.78 12.14 -0.79
CA ASN A 37 14.87 12.74 -1.56
C ASN A 37 14.64 14.24 -1.72
N ASP A 38 15.71 15.02 -1.76
CA ASP A 38 15.71 16.47 -1.99
C ASP A 38 15.63 16.85 -3.48
N LYS A 39 15.19 15.92 -4.33
CA LYS A 39 15.05 16.12 -5.78
C LYS A 39 13.92 17.10 -6.09
N ALA A 40 14.26 18.12 -6.87
CA ALA A 40 13.30 19.01 -7.51
C ALA A 40 13.11 18.62 -8.98
N PHE A 41 11.87 18.33 -9.38
CA PHE A 41 11.48 17.95 -10.73
C PHE A 41 11.05 19.18 -11.54
N LYS A 42 11.28 19.17 -12.86
CA LYS A 42 10.96 20.31 -13.73
C LYS A 42 9.45 20.51 -13.93
N ASN A 43 8.71 19.41 -13.97
CA ASN A 43 7.27 19.40 -14.15
C ASN A 43 6.64 18.24 -13.36
N ARG A 44 5.31 18.19 -13.36
CA ARG A 44 4.53 17.19 -12.65
C ARG A 44 4.78 15.77 -13.20
N ASP A 45 4.89 15.64 -14.51
CA ASP A 45 4.96 14.33 -15.17
C ASP A 45 6.33 13.67 -14.95
N ASP A 46 7.40 14.46 -14.86
CA ASP A 46 8.74 14.01 -14.44
C ASP A 46 8.73 13.46 -13.02
N LEU A 47 8.01 14.11 -12.09
CA LEU A 47 7.84 13.62 -10.72
C LEU A 47 7.09 12.29 -10.72
N ILE A 48 5.98 12.21 -11.47
CA ILE A 48 5.17 10.98 -11.58
C ILE A 48 6.02 9.85 -12.14
N LYS A 49 6.72 10.10 -13.26
CA LYS A 49 7.62 9.12 -13.89
C LYS A 49 8.67 8.62 -12.92
N TRP A 50 9.32 9.51 -12.18
CA TRP A 50 10.30 9.12 -11.16
C TRP A 50 9.67 8.26 -10.06
N CYS A 51 8.48 8.61 -9.57
CA CYS A 51 7.77 7.80 -8.57
C CYS A 51 7.47 6.39 -9.12
N HIS A 52 7.03 6.27 -10.37
CA HIS A 52 6.83 4.98 -11.02
C HIS A 52 8.14 4.20 -11.15
N ASP A 53 9.24 4.85 -11.53
CA ASP A 53 10.54 4.20 -11.67
C ASP A 53 11.06 3.64 -10.33
N ILE A 54 10.88 4.36 -9.22
CA ILE A 54 11.18 3.84 -7.88
C ILE A 54 10.15 2.78 -7.45
N GLY A 55 8.88 2.94 -7.81
CA GLY A 55 7.80 2.01 -7.46
C GLY A 55 7.90 0.64 -8.14
N LYS A 56 8.67 0.51 -9.23
CA LYS A 56 8.87 -0.75 -9.99
C LYS A 56 9.36 -1.92 -9.15
N PHE A 57 9.89 -1.71 -7.95
CA PHE A 57 10.20 -2.77 -6.97
C PHE A 57 8.94 -3.45 -6.37
N GLY A 58 7.82 -3.38 -7.09
CA GLY A 58 6.60 -4.16 -6.90
C GLY A 58 5.44 -3.41 -6.26
N THR A 59 5.43 -2.08 -6.39
CA THR A 59 4.28 -1.22 -6.18
C THR A 59 3.78 -0.65 -7.50
N VAL A 60 2.46 -0.74 -7.73
CA VAL A 60 1.81 0.15 -8.70
C VAL A 60 1.32 1.39 -8.00
N ILE A 61 1.93 2.50 -8.36
CA ILE A 61 1.55 3.83 -7.93
C ILE A 61 0.52 4.37 -8.91
N VAL A 62 -0.59 4.90 -8.42
CA VAL A 62 -1.64 5.53 -9.23
C VAL A 62 -1.88 6.95 -8.76
N THR A 63 -2.29 7.83 -9.67
CA THR A 63 -2.74 9.18 -9.31
C THR A 63 -4.13 9.10 -8.70
N LYS A 64 -4.27 9.44 -7.41
CA LYS A 64 -5.55 9.44 -6.69
C LYS A 64 -6.28 10.77 -6.77
N ARG A 65 -5.55 11.87 -6.64
CA ARG A 65 -6.11 13.22 -6.63
C ARG A 65 -5.15 14.19 -7.29
N VAL A 66 -5.70 15.12 -8.05
CA VAL A 66 -4.99 16.25 -8.63
C VAL A 66 -5.75 17.49 -8.23
N ASP A 67 -5.09 18.36 -7.47
CA ASP A 67 -5.67 19.62 -7.03
C ASP A 67 -4.98 20.76 -7.80
N ASN A 68 -5.62 21.19 -8.89
CA ASN A 68 -5.21 22.37 -9.66
C ASN A 68 -5.98 23.57 -9.11
N PHE A 69 -5.34 24.40 -8.28
CA PHE A 69 -6.01 25.53 -7.64
C PHE A 69 -5.71 26.85 -8.36
N ASP A 70 -6.76 27.65 -8.58
CA ASP A 70 -6.66 29.00 -9.17
C ASP A 70 -6.57 30.11 -8.09
N SER A 71 -6.70 29.74 -6.81
CA SER A 71 -6.91 30.65 -5.67
C SER A 71 -5.66 30.87 -4.78
N GLY A 72 -4.48 31.01 -5.39
CA GLY A 72 -3.22 31.31 -4.68
C GLY A 72 -2.62 30.13 -3.88
N ARG A 73 -3.20 28.94 -4.02
CA ARG A 73 -2.65 27.68 -3.49
C ARG A 73 -1.79 27.02 -4.57
N THR A 74 -0.68 26.43 -4.16
CA THR A 74 0.18 25.68 -5.08
C THR A 74 -0.52 24.39 -5.54
N PRO A 75 -0.45 24.04 -6.83
CA PRO A 75 -0.92 22.75 -7.32
C PRO A 75 -0.34 21.57 -6.54
N ARG A 76 -1.16 20.53 -6.33
CA ARG A 76 -0.76 19.31 -5.61
C ARG A 76 -1.27 18.07 -6.33
N ILE A 77 -0.53 16.99 -6.19
CA ILE A 77 -0.96 15.65 -6.62
C ILE A 77 -0.77 14.67 -5.48
N THR A 78 -1.72 13.74 -5.36
CA THR A 78 -1.61 12.61 -4.43
C THR A 78 -1.44 11.35 -5.26
N LEU A 79 -0.33 10.66 -5.03
CA LEU A 79 0.00 9.37 -5.61
C LEU A 79 -0.15 8.31 -4.51
N ALA A 80 -0.77 7.17 -4.81
CA ALA A 80 -0.97 6.11 -3.80
C ALA A 80 -0.82 4.73 -4.44
N CYS A 81 -0.74 3.68 -3.62
CA CYS A 81 -0.77 2.31 -4.12
C CYS A 81 -2.10 2.05 -4.87
N GLU A 82 -2.09 1.26 -5.95
CA GLU A 82 -3.28 0.80 -6.64
C GLU A 82 -4.30 0.17 -5.67
N ARG A 83 -3.79 -0.59 -4.67
CA ARG A 83 -4.58 -1.28 -3.64
C ARG A 83 -4.99 -0.39 -2.45
N SER A 84 -4.72 0.92 -2.50
CA SER A 84 -5.02 1.87 -1.40
C SER A 84 -6.51 2.09 -1.13
N GLU A 85 -7.38 1.67 -2.04
CA GLU A 85 -8.81 1.82 -1.81
C GLU A 85 -9.35 0.71 -0.90
N LYS A 86 -10.41 1.05 -0.16
CA LYS A 86 -11.25 0.08 0.54
C LYS A 86 -12.21 -0.57 -0.43
N PHE A 87 -12.46 -1.85 -0.25
CA PHE A 87 -13.61 -2.48 -0.87
C PHE A 87 -14.90 -1.88 -0.27
N ARG A 88 -15.82 -1.45 -1.13
CA ARG A 88 -17.15 -0.97 -0.70
C ARG A 88 -18.16 -2.05 -1.00
N LEU A 89 -18.69 -2.68 0.06
CA LEU A 89 -19.88 -3.53 -0.05
C LEU A 89 -21.11 -2.63 -0.16
N TYR A 90 -21.95 -2.88 -1.18
CA TYR A 90 -23.27 -2.27 -1.25
C TYR A 90 -24.27 -3.07 -0.41
N LYS A 91 -25.28 -2.41 0.19
CA LYS A 91 -26.29 -3.08 1.04
C LYS A 91 -26.95 -4.29 0.36
N LYS A 92 -27.25 -4.18 -0.94
CA LYS A 92 -27.78 -5.26 -1.78
C LYS A 92 -26.86 -6.49 -1.92
N ASP A 93 -25.55 -6.32 -1.74
CA ASP A 93 -24.56 -7.40 -1.85
C ASP A 93 -24.37 -8.11 -0.50
N LEU A 94 -24.70 -7.45 0.62
CA LEU A 94 -24.78 -8.05 1.95
C LEU A 94 -25.97 -9.01 2.06
N GLU A 95 -27.10 -8.70 1.42
CA GLU A 95 -28.31 -9.53 1.42
C GLU A 95 -28.17 -10.80 0.56
N LYS A 96 -27.30 -10.81 -0.47
CA LYS A 96 -27.04 -11.97 -1.34
C LYS A 96 -26.00 -12.96 -0.81
N LYS A 97 -25.43 -12.72 0.38
CA LYS A 97 -24.31 -13.49 0.92
C LYS A 97 -24.71 -14.90 1.40
N THR A 98 -26.01 -15.23 1.43
CA THR A 98 -26.54 -16.51 1.88
C THR A 98 -26.35 -17.66 0.88
N GLU A 99 -26.12 -17.40 -0.42
CA GLU A 99 -26.21 -18.50 -1.41
C GLU A 99 -24.94 -18.85 -2.19
N ASN A 100 -23.97 -17.93 -2.33
CA ASN A 100 -22.61 -18.28 -2.71
C ASN A 100 -21.76 -17.00 -2.69
N PRO A 101 -20.84 -16.80 -1.73
CA PRO A 101 -19.91 -15.69 -1.82
C PRO A 101 -18.95 -15.99 -2.96
N ARG A 102 -19.30 -15.55 -4.18
CA ARG A 102 -18.35 -15.43 -5.28
C ARG A 102 -17.15 -14.70 -4.67
N LYS A 103 -16.01 -15.39 -4.58
CA LYS A 103 -14.72 -14.82 -4.18
C LYS A 103 -14.33 -13.79 -5.24
N SER A 104 -14.99 -12.64 -5.20
CA SER A 104 -14.59 -11.46 -5.95
C SER A 104 -13.31 -11.00 -5.27
N SER A 105 -12.19 -11.48 -5.80
CA SER A 105 -10.85 -11.11 -5.37
C SER A 105 -10.68 -9.63 -5.68
N THR A 106 -11.20 -8.78 -4.80
CA THR A 106 -11.05 -7.35 -4.98
C THR A 106 -9.60 -7.07 -4.64
N LYS A 107 -8.82 -6.60 -5.61
CA LYS A 107 -7.41 -6.18 -5.44
C LYS A 107 -7.24 -5.00 -4.43
N LYS A 108 -8.25 -4.66 -3.63
CA LYS A 108 -8.29 -3.50 -2.73
C LYS A 108 -8.08 -3.97 -1.29
N CYS A 109 -7.09 -3.42 -0.60
CA CYS A 109 -6.73 -3.83 0.77
C CYS A 109 -6.47 -2.65 1.72
N ASP A 110 -6.90 -1.44 1.34
CA ASP A 110 -6.66 -0.23 2.14
C ASP A 110 -5.17 0.03 2.43
N CYS A 111 -4.30 -0.22 1.44
CA CYS A 111 -2.88 0.04 1.58
C CYS A 111 -2.65 1.55 1.90
N PRO A 112 -2.00 1.89 3.03
CA PRO A 112 -1.86 3.28 3.46
C PRO A 112 -0.79 4.05 2.67
N PHE A 113 0.05 3.34 1.89
CA PHE A 113 1.11 3.94 1.07
C PHE A 113 0.59 5.12 0.23
N THR A 114 1.11 6.32 0.53
CA THR A 114 0.69 7.58 -0.07
C THR A 114 1.86 8.55 -0.16
N LEU A 115 2.01 9.18 -1.33
CA LEU A 115 2.97 10.24 -1.63
C LEU A 115 2.22 11.51 -2.05
N LYS A 116 2.79 12.66 -1.70
CA LYS A 116 2.30 13.98 -2.09
C LYS A 116 3.33 14.66 -2.98
N GLY A 117 2.95 14.95 -4.22
CA GLY A 117 3.69 15.86 -5.09
C GLY A 117 3.19 17.28 -4.89
N LYS A 118 4.08 18.24 -4.61
CA LYS A 118 3.73 19.65 -4.46
C LYS A 118 4.56 20.50 -5.41
N LYS A 119 3.90 21.43 -6.09
CA LYS A 119 4.60 22.51 -6.80
C LYS A 119 5.15 23.51 -5.79
N LEU A 120 6.43 23.87 -5.90
CA LEU A 120 7.03 24.89 -5.07
C LEU A 120 6.46 26.28 -5.39
N ARG A 121 6.35 27.15 -4.38
CA ARG A 121 5.91 28.54 -4.60
C ARG A 121 7.04 29.33 -5.26
N GLY A 122 6.69 30.14 -6.26
CA GLY A 122 7.65 31.04 -6.92
C GLY A 122 8.55 30.37 -7.97
N CYS A 123 8.50 29.05 -8.14
CA CYS A 123 9.16 28.35 -9.23
C CYS A 123 8.27 27.28 -9.85
N ASN A 124 8.65 26.80 -11.04
CA ASN A 124 7.91 25.75 -11.74
C ASN A 124 8.29 24.33 -11.31
N GLN A 125 9.09 24.20 -10.26
CA GLN A 125 9.59 22.92 -9.79
C GLN A 125 8.60 22.19 -8.88
N TRP A 126 8.74 20.87 -8.86
CA TRP A 126 7.93 19.96 -8.06
C TRP A 126 8.81 19.17 -7.11
N ILE A 127 8.30 18.89 -5.91
CA ILE A 127 8.95 18.01 -4.92
C ILE A 127 7.98 16.91 -4.51
N VAL A 128 8.54 15.79 -4.06
CA VAL A 128 7.80 14.65 -3.51
C VAL A 128 7.95 14.64 -1.99
N GLU A 129 6.86 14.40 -1.29
CA GLU A 129 6.83 14.17 0.15
C GLU A 129 6.16 12.82 0.42
N VAL A 130 6.74 12.05 1.33
CA VAL A 130 6.13 10.80 1.80
C VAL A 130 5.12 11.13 2.88
N GLU A 131 3.84 10.84 2.63
CA GLU A 131 2.80 10.92 3.67
C GLU A 131 2.72 9.63 4.48
N CYS A 132 2.84 8.49 3.79
CA CYS A 132 2.98 7.19 4.42
C CYS A 132 3.78 6.26 3.49
N GLY A 133 4.93 5.77 3.95
CA GLY A 133 5.75 4.81 3.21
C GLY A 133 5.40 3.34 3.47
N LEU A 134 4.42 3.07 4.34
CA LEU A 134 4.08 1.71 4.76
C LEU A 134 3.31 0.95 3.68
N TYR A 135 3.87 -0.18 3.28
CA TYR A 135 3.23 -1.15 2.40
C TYR A 135 2.66 -2.30 3.21
N ARG A 136 1.44 -2.67 2.88
CA ARG A 136 0.59 -3.52 3.72
C ARG A 136 -0.09 -4.61 2.90
N HIS A 137 0.67 -5.25 2.04
CA HIS A 137 0.29 -6.47 1.32
C HIS A 137 1.51 -7.08 0.63
N PRO A 138 1.45 -8.36 0.23
CA PRO A 138 2.51 -8.96 -0.57
C PRO A 138 2.76 -8.13 -1.82
N VAL A 139 4.03 -7.86 -2.06
CA VAL A 139 4.52 -7.30 -3.31
C VAL A 139 4.13 -8.28 -4.41
N ALA A 140 3.41 -7.82 -5.43
CA ALA A 140 2.95 -8.72 -6.49
C ALA A 140 4.17 -9.19 -7.29
N ASN A 141 4.50 -10.48 -7.23
CA ASN A 141 5.61 -11.08 -7.98
C ASN A 141 5.35 -11.14 -9.50
N TYR A 142 4.19 -10.68 -9.99
CA TYR A 142 3.85 -10.86 -11.40
C TYR A 142 2.92 -9.77 -11.94
N LEU A 143 3.29 -9.27 -13.13
CA LEU A 143 2.70 -8.16 -13.87
C LEU A 143 1.33 -8.46 -14.52
N GLU A 144 0.63 -9.52 -14.11
CA GLU A 144 -0.62 -9.92 -14.76
C GLU A 144 -1.80 -9.03 -14.36
N GLY A 145 -2.22 -8.21 -15.32
CA GLY A 145 -3.44 -7.42 -15.24
C GLY A 145 -3.25 -6.00 -14.72
N TYR A 146 -2.12 -5.36 -15.04
CA TYR A 146 -1.97 -3.92 -14.89
C TYR A 146 -2.69 -3.17 -16.01
N SER A 147 -3.59 -2.28 -15.62
CA SER A 147 -4.36 -1.38 -16.47
C SER A 147 -3.53 -0.29 -17.18
N TYR A 148 -2.20 -0.43 -17.22
CA TYR A 148 -1.27 0.56 -17.79
C TYR A 148 -0.40 0.00 -18.93
N ALA A 149 -0.74 -1.18 -19.45
CA ALA A 149 -0.27 -1.66 -20.75
C ALA A 149 -1.24 -1.13 -21.83
N GLY A 150 -1.11 0.15 -22.17
CA GLY A 150 -1.89 0.83 -23.21
C GLY A 150 -1.24 2.15 -23.57
#